data_AF-A0A0S4M4R2-F1
#
_entry.id   AF-A0A0S4M4R2-F1
#
_cell.length_a   1.000
_cell.length_b   1.000
_cell.length_c   1.000
_cell.angle_alpha   90.00
_cell.angle_beta   90.00
_cell.angle_gamma   90.00
#
_symmetry.space_group_name_H-M   'P 1'
#
loop_
_entity.id
_entity.type
_entity.pdbx_description
1 polymer ?
#
loop_
_entity_poly.entity_id
_entity_poly.type
_entity_poly.pdbx_seq_one_letter_code
_entity_poly.pdbx_strand_id
1 'polypeptide(L)'
;MIRISRIGSDATYPSSCSCPSVYYELIQTEEKLHPVFEKPHTESMSSLLSIIKTKMNVRCKVYGCECDALGRSLLLSNIRPALDYEKWKSKINSKFKIIIEKSLTSFAAKLDKINCGSFEEKKSFLSEISGEVATNYPFKAISDLMKSFVDEKIVKVVRNHAEKEIEETSDIHKHYNKIEEITLKKAKETILKEDNRMELIDLIFIKIIELHKKNPLRIGRKRFPFNIFSDLYRCHLEESYDLIVSKSIEILDNIAQDDECCISFLFDMFFGKIIIYNRVEKLRSLIQNNICGIYSIYIGDGGYHDNFEKFVIQSKKSLENKIIECLKSNTIVIEENKVTICNKKFTEEIVRSSVNLLEKDIRSAVIQVIRDHKYPWS
;
A
#
# COMPACT_ATOMS: atom_id res chain seq x y z
N MET A 1 -64.19 5.62 22.14
CA MET A 1 -65.03 4.43 22.45
C MET A 1 -65.04 3.57 21.20
N ILE A 2 -64.75 2.26 21.31
CA ILE A 2 -65.29 1.20 20.44
C ILE A 2 -64.69 1.01 19.01
N ARG A 3 -64.38 -0.29 18.77
CA ARG A 3 -64.39 -1.14 17.55
C ARG A 3 -63.30 -1.06 16.46
N ILE A 4 -62.48 -2.12 16.44
CA ILE A 4 -62.50 -3.29 15.49
C ILE A 4 -63.10 -2.94 14.09
N SER A 5 -62.40 -3.09 12.96
CA SER A 5 -62.27 -4.38 12.23
C SER A 5 -61.37 -4.28 10.99
N ARG A 6 -61.00 -5.48 10.53
CA ARG A 6 -60.02 -5.94 9.55
C ARG A 6 -60.51 -5.96 8.08
N ILE A 7 -59.51 -5.90 7.17
CA ILE A 7 -59.28 -6.67 5.91
C ILE A 7 -59.95 -6.27 4.58
N GLY A 8 -59.07 -6.15 3.56
CA GLY A 8 -59.24 -6.59 2.16
C GLY A 8 -59.18 -5.46 1.12
N SER A 9 -58.50 -5.53 -0.02
CA SER A 9 -57.50 -6.43 -0.64
C SER A 9 -57.10 -5.80 -2.00
N ASP A 10 -55.86 -6.02 -2.42
CA ASP A 10 -55.31 -6.05 -3.80
C ASP A 10 -55.42 -4.83 -4.74
N ALA A 11 -54.30 -4.15 -5.02
CA ALA A 11 -53.39 -4.50 -6.12
C ALA A 11 -52.36 -3.38 -6.43
N THR A 12 -51.18 -3.82 -6.89
CA THR A 12 -50.11 -3.11 -7.64
C THR A 12 -49.07 -2.23 -6.89
N TYR A 13 -47.80 -2.69 -7.03
CA TYR A 13 -46.48 -2.30 -6.46
C TYR A 13 -45.89 -0.98 -7.06
N PRO A 14 -44.82 -0.34 -6.50
CA PRO A 14 -43.52 -0.90 -6.05
C PRO A 14 -43.17 -0.58 -4.58
N SER A 15 -42.75 -1.52 -3.73
CA SER A 15 -41.55 -2.38 -3.68
C SER A 15 -40.32 -1.67 -3.12
N SER A 16 -40.09 -1.98 -1.83
CA SER A 16 -38.81 -2.26 -1.20
C SER A 16 -37.75 -1.16 -1.17
N CYS A 17 -37.71 -0.44 -0.04
CA CYS A 17 -36.43 -0.07 0.59
C CYS A 17 -35.88 -1.30 1.32
N SER A 18 -35.35 -2.23 0.54
CA SER A 18 -34.39 -3.24 1.00
C SER A 18 -33.06 -2.78 0.43
N CYS A 19 -32.17 -2.20 1.23
CA CYS A 19 -30.76 -2.20 0.84
C CYS A 19 -30.29 -3.64 1.00
N PRO A 20 -30.10 -4.40 -0.08
CA PRO A 20 -29.67 -5.77 0.05
C PRO A 20 -28.19 -5.74 0.41
N SER A 21 -27.87 -6.54 1.41
CA SER A 21 -26.56 -7.12 1.63
C SER A 21 -26.06 -7.77 0.33
N VAL A 22 -25.38 -7.00 -0.50
CA VAL A 22 -24.56 -7.51 -1.60
C VAL A 22 -23.17 -6.93 -1.43
N TYR A 23 -22.46 -7.44 -0.42
CA TYR A 23 -21.02 -7.23 -0.31
C TYR A 23 -20.28 -8.50 0.15
N TYR A 24 -20.90 -9.68 -0.04
CA TYR A 24 -20.31 -10.97 0.31
C TYR A 24 -20.24 -12.01 -0.82
N GLU A 25 -20.63 -11.67 -2.06
CA GLU A 25 -20.62 -12.65 -3.18
C GLU A 25 -19.70 -12.29 -4.36
N LEU A 26 -18.78 -11.33 -4.22
CA LEU A 26 -17.80 -11.03 -5.27
C LEU A 26 -16.33 -11.16 -4.83
N ILE A 27 -16.06 -11.93 -3.78
CA ILE A 27 -14.71 -12.46 -3.51
C ILE A 27 -14.69 -13.94 -3.92
N GLN A 28 -15.04 -14.23 -5.16
CA GLN A 28 -14.70 -15.50 -5.80
C GLN A 28 -14.47 -15.25 -7.29
N THR A 29 -13.22 -14.93 -7.61
CA THR A 29 -12.60 -15.28 -8.90
C THR A 29 -11.10 -15.42 -8.66
N GLU A 30 -10.79 -16.59 -8.10
CA GLU A 30 -9.61 -17.43 -8.33
C GLU A 30 -8.24 -16.77 -8.59
N GLU A 31 -7.54 -16.44 -7.50
CA GLU A 31 -6.46 -17.34 -7.07
C GLU A 31 -6.93 -17.95 -5.75
N LYS A 32 -7.06 -19.28 -5.70
CA LYS A 32 -7.42 -19.99 -4.47
C LYS A 32 -6.31 -19.83 -3.44
N LEU A 33 -6.33 -18.74 -2.69
CA LEU A 33 -5.91 -18.74 -1.30
C LEU A 33 -6.92 -19.60 -0.55
N HIS A 34 -6.81 -20.92 -0.70
CA HIS A 34 -7.21 -21.80 0.39
C HIS A 34 -6.08 -21.69 1.40
N PRO A 35 -6.28 -21.04 2.57
CA PRO A 35 -5.46 -21.39 3.69
C PRO A 35 -5.69 -22.88 3.87
N VAL A 36 -4.64 -23.68 3.78
CA VAL A 36 -4.68 -25.07 4.19
C VAL A 36 -4.88 -25.02 5.71
N PHE A 37 -6.11 -24.79 6.14
CA PHE A 37 -6.52 -25.00 7.51
C PHE A 37 -6.40 -26.50 7.71
N GLU A 38 -5.64 -26.92 8.72
CA GLU A 38 -5.78 -28.28 9.23
C GLU A 38 -7.27 -28.53 9.49
N LYS A 39 -7.80 -29.66 9.01
CA LYS A 39 -9.20 -30.01 9.25
C LYS A 39 -9.42 -29.97 10.77
N PRO A 40 -10.42 -29.23 11.28
CA PRO A 40 -10.64 -29.12 12.71
C PRO A 40 -10.87 -30.52 13.29
N HIS A 41 -10.07 -30.89 14.27
CA HIS A 41 -10.16 -32.19 14.93
C HIS A 41 -11.22 -32.22 16.04
N THR A 42 -11.73 -31.04 16.44
CA THR A 42 -12.68 -30.83 17.54
C THR A 42 -13.59 -29.61 17.28
N GLU A 43 -14.76 -29.57 17.92
CA GLU A 43 -15.68 -28.42 17.93
C GLU A 43 -15.06 -27.18 18.63
N SER A 44 -14.14 -27.41 19.56
CA SER A 44 -13.36 -26.34 20.18
C SER A 44 -12.42 -25.67 19.16
N MET A 45 -11.74 -26.45 18.32
CA MET A 45 -10.85 -25.92 17.28
C MET A 45 -11.62 -25.14 16.20
N SER A 46 -12.81 -25.61 15.79
CA SER A 46 -13.63 -24.87 14.81
C SER A 46 -14.04 -23.49 15.34
N SER A 47 -14.39 -23.40 16.62
CA SER A 47 -14.66 -22.13 17.32
C SER A 47 -13.44 -21.20 17.36
N LEU A 48 -12.23 -21.71 17.63
CA LEU A 48 -11.01 -20.89 17.63
C LEU A 48 -10.65 -20.37 16.24
N LEU A 49 -10.81 -21.20 15.20
CA LEU A 49 -10.61 -20.77 13.80
C LEU A 49 -11.60 -19.68 13.39
N SER A 50 -12.84 -19.72 13.87
CA SER A 50 -13.84 -18.68 13.63
C SER A 50 -13.40 -17.30 14.18
N ILE A 51 -12.68 -17.28 15.32
CA ILE A 51 -12.12 -16.06 15.90
C ILE A 51 -11.02 -15.49 15.01
N ILE A 52 -10.15 -16.35 14.48
CA ILE A 52 -9.10 -15.92 13.53
C ILE A 52 -9.72 -15.27 12.30
N LYS A 53 -10.77 -15.88 11.75
CA LYS A 53 -11.50 -15.40 10.58
C LYS A 53 -12.19 -14.06 10.84
N THR A 54 -12.91 -13.92 11.96
CA THR A 54 -13.62 -12.67 12.30
C THR A 54 -12.68 -11.49 12.53
N LYS A 55 -11.45 -11.73 13.01
CA LYS A 55 -10.43 -10.68 13.22
C LYS A 55 -9.61 -10.34 11.97
N MET A 56 -9.79 -11.05 10.87
CA MET A 56 -9.05 -10.84 9.62
C MET A 56 -9.13 -9.39 9.12
N ASN A 57 -10.31 -8.78 9.16
CA ASN A 57 -10.48 -7.38 8.73
C ASN A 57 -9.67 -6.38 9.58
N VAL A 58 -9.46 -6.67 10.87
CA VAL A 58 -8.64 -5.82 11.75
C VAL A 58 -7.17 -5.92 11.32
N ARG A 59 -6.68 -7.13 11.06
CA ARG A 59 -5.30 -7.37 10.59
C ARG A 59 -5.05 -6.77 9.21
N CYS A 60 -5.97 -6.96 8.26
CA CYS A 60 -5.80 -6.51 6.89
C CYS A 60 -5.70 -4.98 6.78
N LYS A 61 -6.36 -4.21 7.66
CA LYS A 61 -6.21 -2.74 7.70
C LYS A 61 -4.76 -2.29 7.83
N VAL A 62 -3.91 -3.08 8.48
CA VAL A 62 -2.50 -2.75 8.73
C VAL A 62 -1.64 -2.87 7.47
N TYR A 63 -2.02 -3.78 6.57
CA TYR A 63 -1.31 -4.09 5.33
C TYR A 63 -1.97 -3.46 4.09
N GLY A 64 -2.99 -2.62 4.29
CA GLY A 64 -3.80 -2.03 3.22
C GLY A 64 -4.90 -2.97 2.68
N CYS A 65 -5.93 -2.39 2.08
CA CYS A 65 -6.91 -3.14 1.30
C CYS A 65 -6.24 -3.69 0.03
N GLU A 66 -6.65 -4.89 -0.41
CA GLU A 66 -6.42 -5.37 -1.77
C GLU A 66 -7.17 -4.45 -2.74
N CYS A 67 -6.52 -3.34 -3.10
CA CYS A 67 -7.01 -2.43 -4.12
C CYS A 67 -6.57 -2.86 -5.52
N ASP A 68 -6.12 -4.11 -5.68
CA ASP A 68 -5.71 -4.70 -6.96
C ASP A 68 -6.89 -5.22 -7.80
N ALA A 69 -8.14 -5.02 -7.36
CA ALA A 69 -9.30 -5.26 -8.21
C ALA A 69 -9.34 -4.21 -9.35
N LEU A 70 -8.74 -4.57 -10.48
CA LEU A 70 -8.71 -3.96 -11.82
C LEU A 70 -10.10 -3.65 -12.43
N GLY A 71 -11.09 -3.26 -11.65
CA GLY A 71 -12.49 -3.12 -12.09
C GLY A 71 -13.28 -1.97 -11.47
N ARG A 72 -12.64 -0.96 -10.84
CA ARG A 72 -13.37 0.25 -10.40
C ARG A 72 -13.28 1.35 -11.43
N SER A 73 -14.44 1.66 -12.02
CA SER A 73 -14.69 2.84 -12.86
C SER A 73 -14.02 4.09 -12.27
N LEU A 74 -13.09 4.65 -13.06
CA LEU A 74 -12.37 5.90 -12.84
C LEU A 74 -13.34 7.08 -12.99
N LEU A 75 -14.17 7.32 -11.98
CA LEU A 75 -14.87 8.59 -11.86
C LEU A 75 -14.07 9.57 -11.01
N LEU A 76 -13.54 10.57 -11.73
CA LEU A 76 -12.99 11.83 -11.25
C LEU A 76 -13.83 12.41 -10.11
N SER A 77 -13.37 12.27 -8.87
CA SER A 77 -13.57 13.30 -7.85
C SER A 77 -12.62 13.05 -6.69
N ASN A 78 -11.72 14.03 -6.50
CA ASN A 78 -10.90 14.24 -5.31
C ASN A 78 -9.84 13.17 -5.04
N ILE A 79 -8.59 13.50 -5.38
CA ILE A 79 -7.32 13.04 -4.78
C ILE A 79 -7.53 11.79 -3.90
N ARG A 80 -7.71 10.64 -4.54
CA ARG A 80 -7.75 9.35 -3.83
C ARG A 80 -6.32 8.96 -3.47
N PRO A 81 -6.12 8.16 -2.40
CA PRO A 81 -4.82 7.54 -2.14
C PRO A 81 -4.41 6.81 -3.41
N ALA A 82 -3.21 7.11 -3.90
CA ALA A 82 -2.64 6.51 -5.08
C ALA A 82 -2.83 4.99 -5.00
N LEU A 83 -3.35 4.40 -6.08
CA LEU A 83 -3.08 2.99 -6.34
C LEU A 83 -1.57 2.89 -6.43
N ASP A 84 -0.94 2.28 -5.43
CA ASP A 84 0.50 2.09 -5.47
C ASP A 84 0.81 1.16 -6.64
N TYR A 85 1.46 1.67 -7.69
CA TYR A 85 1.84 0.84 -8.84
C TYR A 85 2.89 -0.20 -8.45
N GLU A 86 3.50 -0.05 -7.26
CA GLU A 86 4.49 -0.96 -6.71
C GLU A 86 3.87 -2.32 -6.31
N LYS A 87 3.55 -3.13 -7.33
CA LYS A 87 2.95 -4.46 -7.19
C LYS A 87 3.77 -5.37 -6.28
N TRP A 88 5.08 -5.20 -6.28
CA TRP A 88 5.96 -5.91 -5.36
C TRP A 88 5.67 -5.60 -3.88
N LYS A 89 5.29 -4.36 -3.50
CA LYS A 89 4.84 -4.01 -2.13
C LYS A 89 3.55 -4.73 -1.79
N SER A 90 2.60 -4.79 -2.74
CA SER A 90 1.36 -5.56 -2.59
C SER A 90 1.64 -7.05 -2.40
N LYS A 91 2.57 -7.62 -3.18
CA LYS A 91 3.00 -9.03 -3.08
C LYS A 91 3.59 -9.35 -1.70
N ILE A 92 4.44 -8.48 -1.15
CA ILE A 92 4.95 -8.64 0.23
C ILE A 92 3.78 -8.63 1.21
N ASN A 93 2.90 -7.62 1.14
CA ASN A 93 1.76 -7.50 2.05
C ASN A 93 0.85 -8.73 2.01
N SER A 94 0.49 -9.21 0.83
CA SER A 94 -0.39 -10.38 0.66
C SER A 94 0.24 -11.65 1.22
N LYS A 95 1.53 -11.88 0.97
CA LYS A 95 2.24 -13.05 1.50
C LYS A 95 2.40 -13.00 3.02
N PHE A 96 2.63 -11.82 3.61
CA PHE A 96 2.66 -11.67 5.07
C PHE A 96 1.30 -11.91 5.73
N LYS A 97 0.17 -11.55 5.08
CA LYS A 97 -1.17 -11.93 5.56
C LYS A 97 -1.29 -13.46 5.71
N ILE A 98 -0.81 -14.21 4.73
CA ILE A 98 -0.82 -15.70 4.75
C ILE A 98 0.07 -16.26 5.86
N ILE A 99 1.26 -15.69 6.06
CA ILE A 99 2.18 -16.11 7.13
C ILE A 99 1.51 -15.94 8.50
N ILE A 100 0.85 -14.80 8.71
CA ILE A 100 0.13 -14.51 9.95
C ILE A 100 -1.02 -15.50 10.17
N GLU A 101 -1.80 -15.79 9.13
CA GLU A 101 -2.91 -16.75 9.23
C GLU A 101 -2.42 -18.15 9.61
N LYS A 102 -1.34 -18.63 8.97
CA LYS A 102 -0.73 -19.92 9.30
C LYS A 102 -0.19 -19.96 10.73
N SER A 103 0.49 -18.91 11.17
CA SER A 103 0.98 -18.80 12.55
C SER A 103 -0.18 -18.81 13.56
N LEU A 104 -1.23 -18.00 13.34
CA LEU A 104 -2.39 -17.98 14.23
C LEU A 104 -3.13 -19.33 14.28
N THR A 105 -3.29 -20.01 13.15
CA THR A 105 -3.91 -21.34 13.10
C THR A 105 -3.09 -22.37 13.87
N SER A 106 -1.76 -22.39 13.67
CA SER A 106 -0.86 -23.25 14.44
C SER A 106 -0.91 -22.94 15.94
N PHE A 107 -0.94 -21.66 16.30
CA PHE A 107 -1.09 -21.24 17.68
C PHE A 107 -2.43 -21.67 18.30
N ALA A 108 -3.54 -21.53 17.58
CA ALA A 108 -4.85 -21.98 18.04
C ALA A 108 -4.86 -23.48 18.37
N ALA A 109 -4.17 -24.30 17.57
CA ALA A 109 -4.02 -25.73 17.85
C ALA A 109 -3.22 -25.99 19.15
N LYS A 110 -2.17 -25.21 19.41
CA LYS A 110 -1.42 -25.28 20.68
C LYS A 110 -2.27 -24.83 21.88
N LEU A 111 -3.04 -23.76 21.70
CA LEU A 111 -3.93 -23.22 22.72
C LEU A 111 -5.10 -24.18 23.04
N ASP A 112 -5.62 -24.90 22.05
CA ASP A 112 -6.65 -25.93 22.28
C ASP A 112 -6.11 -27.05 23.18
N LYS A 113 -4.89 -27.53 22.90
CA LYS A 113 -4.24 -28.66 23.57
C LYS A 113 -3.78 -28.39 25.01
N ILE A 114 -3.59 -27.14 25.42
CA ILE A 114 -3.10 -26.86 26.78
C ILE A 114 -4.19 -27.13 27.83
N ASN A 115 -3.84 -27.80 28.93
CA ASN A 115 -4.77 -28.14 30.02
C ASN A 115 -5.05 -26.97 30.98
N CYS A 116 -4.74 -25.74 30.58
CA CYS A 116 -4.86 -24.55 31.42
C CYS A 116 -5.94 -23.59 30.90
N GLY A 117 -6.68 -22.99 31.83
CA GLY A 117 -7.75 -22.03 31.57
C GLY A 117 -9.00 -22.65 30.94
N SER A 118 -10.13 -21.98 31.15
CA SER A 118 -11.40 -22.32 30.51
C SER A 118 -11.35 -22.03 29.01
N PHE A 119 -12.25 -22.68 28.27
CA PHE A 119 -12.36 -22.46 26.83
C PHE A 119 -12.71 -21.00 26.48
N GLU A 120 -13.52 -20.33 27.29
CA GLU A 120 -13.85 -18.92 27.10
C GLU A 120 -12.65 -17.99 27.33
N GLU A 121 -11.77 -18.32 28.28
CA GLU A 121 -10.51 -17.58 28.46
C GLU A 121 -9.57 -17.77 27.26
N LYS A 122 -9.48 -18.98 26.70
CA LYS A 122 -8.73 -19.26 25.46
C LYS A 122 -9.27 -18.45 24.28
N LYS A 123 -10.60 -18.41 24.10
CA LYS A 123 -11.25 -17.57 23.08
C LYS A 123 -10.93 -16.09 23.24
N SER A 124 -11.07 -15.58 24.47
CA SER A 124 -10.78 -14.18 24.80
C SER A 124 -9.33 -13.83 24.47
N PHE A 125 -8.38 -14.67 24.87
CA PHE A 125 -6.96 -14.48 24.59
C PHE A 125 -6.66 -14.50 23.08
N LEU A 126 -7.15 -15.50 22.36
CA LEU A 126 -6.94 -15.62 20.92
C LEU A 126 -7.55 -14.43 20.17
N SER A 127 -8.70 -13.91 20.61
CA SER A 127 -9.36 -12.75 20.01
C SER A 127 -8.52 -11.47 20.12
N GLU A 128 -7.82 -11.28 21.23
CA GLU A 128 -6.91 -10.15 21.47
C GLU A 128 -5.67 -10.25 20.58
N ILE A 129 -4.96 -11.39 20.66
CA ILE A 129 -3.77 -11.65 19.83
C ILE A 129 -4.07 -11.57 18.33
N SER A 130 -5.16 -12.19 17.89
CA SER A 130 -5.54 -12.26 16.49
C SER A 130 -5.84 -10.89 15.89
N GLY A 131 -6.20 -9.89 16.69
CA GLY A 131 -6.33 -8.50 16.23
C GLY A 131 -5.00 -7.76 16.20
N GLU A 132 -4.15 -7.96 17.21
CA GLU A 132 -2.92 -7.20 17.41
C GLU A 132 -1.69 -7.77 16.70
N VAL A 133 -1.71 -9.04 16.28
CA VAL A 133 -0.60 -9.74 15.61
C VAL A 133 -0.07 -9.00 14.38
N ALA A 134 -0.91 -8.22 13.72
CA ALA A 134 -0.49 -7.45 12.57
C ALA A 134 0.28 -6.16 12.93
N THR A 135 0.12 -5.60 14.14
CA THR A 135 0.76 -4.32 14.52
C THR A 135 1.87 -4.48 15.54
N ASN A 136 1.70 -5.38 16.51
CA ASN A 136 2.51 -5.41 17.74
C ASN A 136 3.59 -6.51 17.73
N TYR A 137 3.68 -7.26 16.64
CA TYR A 137 4.41 -8.52 16.52
C TYR A 137 5.32 -8.50 15.28
N PRO A 138 6.30 -9.43 15.16
CA PRO A 138 7.39 -9.23 14.22
C PRO A 138 6.97 -9.18 12.75
N PHE A 139 5.78 -9.66 12.41
CA PHE A 139 5.28 -9.69 11.03
C PHE A 139 5.31 -8.33 10.33
N LYS A 140 4.80 -7.26 10.95
CA LYS A 140 4.80 -5.94 10.31
C LYS A 140 6.20 -5.35 10.22
N ALA A 141 6.95 -5.43 11.32
CA ALA A 141 8.31 -4.91 11.34
C ALA A 141 9.21 -5.60 10.30
N ILE A 142 9.04 -6.91 10.10
CA ILE A 142 9.77 -7.67 9.08
C ILE A 142 9.23 -7.33 7.69
N SER A 143 7.91 -7.21 7.51
CA SER A 143 7.32 -6.78 6.23
C SER A 143 7.83 -5.40 5.79
N ASP A 144 7.89 -4.44 6.70
CA ASP A 144 8.36 -3.09 6.42
C ASP A 144 9.88 -3.04 6.20
N LEU A 145 10.65 -3.86 6.93
CA LEU A 145 12.08 -4.07 6.69
C LEU A 145 12.31 -4.65 5.29
N MET A 146 11.54 -5.66 4.92
CA MET A 146 11.64 -6.29 3.60
C MET A 146 11.31 -5.30 2.49
N LYS A 147 10.32 -4.42 2.69
CA LYS A 147 10.02 -3.36 1.72
C LYS A 147 11.18 -2.40 1.55
N SER A 148 11.74 -1.93 2.66
CA SER A 148 12.88 -1.01 2.65
C SER A 148 14.10 -1.65 1.97
N PHE A 149 14.36 -2.93 2.24
CA PHE A 149 15.42 -3.70 1.59
C PHE A 149 15.24 -3.78 0.08
N VAL A 150 14.03 -4.12 -0.39
CA VAL A 150 13.73 -4.16 -1.83
C VAL A 150 13.91 -2.80 -2.47
N ASP A 151 13.40 -1.73 -1.86
CA ASP A 151 13.57 -0.36 -2.36
C ASP A 151 15.07 0.03 -2.49
N GLU A 152 15.85 -0.20 -1.43
CA GLU A 152 17.23 0.30 -1.37
C GLU A 152 18.23 -0.55 -2.16
N LYS A 153 18.10 -1.88 -2.13
CA LYS A 153 19.10 -2.82 -2.68
C LYS A 153 18.72 -3.37 -4.05
N ILE A 154 17.43 -3.47 -4.34
CA ILE A 154 16.94 -4.08 -5.59
C ILE A 154 16.46 -2.99 -6.54
N VAL A 155 15.40 -2.27 -6.17
CA VAL A 155 14.73 -1.27 -7.01
C VAL A 155 15.72 -0.22 -7.49
N LYS A 156 16.52 0.35 -6.59
CA LYS A 156 17.53 1.36 -6.92
C LYS A 156 18.55 0.85 -7.96
N VAL A 157 19.01 -0.39 -7.84
CA VAL A 157 19.99 -0.98 -8.77
C VAL A 157 19.36 -1.22 -10.14
N VAL A 158 18.15 -1.76 -10.17
CA VAL A 158 17.40 -2.01 -11.42
C VAL A 158 17.10 -0.70 -12.14
N ARG A 159 16.61 0.32 -11.42
CA ARG A 159 16.33 1.67 -11.97
C ARG A 159 17.58 2.27 -12.59
N ASN A 160 18.69 2.32 -11.84
CA ASN A 160 19.94 2.91 -12.33
C ASN A 160 20.48 2.20 -13.57
N HIS A 161 20.27 0.88 -13.69
CA HIS A 161 20.68 0.13 -14.87
C HIS A 161 19.78 0.45 -16.07
N ALA A 162 18.47 0.40 -15.89
CA ALA A 162 17.51 0.69 -16.96
C ALA A 162 17.65 2.13 -17.47
N GLU A 163 17.92 3.11 -16.59
CA GLU A 163 18.16 4.50 -16.99
C GLU A 163 19.36 4.66 -17.92
N LYS A 164 20.48 4.00 -17.62
CA LYS A 164 21.67 4.03 -18.50
C LYS A 164 21.37 3.43 -19.86
N GLU A 165 20.69 2.30 -19.90
CA GLU A 165 20.33 1.63 -21.16
C GLU A 165 19.36 2.47 -22.01
N ILE A 166 18.46 3.23 -21.36
CA ILE A 166 17.56 4.18 -22.03
C ILE A 166 18.35 5.36 -22.61
N GLU A 167 19.34 5.89 -21.89
CA GLU A 167 20.19 7.00 -22.35
C GLU A 167 21.12 6.59 -23.52
N GLU A 168 21.64 5.37 -23.49
CA GLU A 168 22.59 4.86 -24.51
C GLU A 168 21.93 4.43 -25.82
N THR A 169 20.62 4.17 -25.84
CA THR A 169 19.93 3.67 -27.03
C THR A 169 19.34 4.81 -27.87
N SER A 170 19.76 4.93 -29.13
CA SER A 170 19.44 6.05 -30.04
C SER A 170 18.16 5.91 -30.88
N ASP A 171 17.40 4.81 -30.78
CA ASP A 171 16.30 4.47 -31.71
C ASP A 171 15.01 4.04 -30.98
N ILE A 172 14.29 5.03 -30.44
CA ILE A 172 13.20 4.94 -29.43
C ILE A 172 12.07 3.93 -29.73
N HIS A 173 11.82 3.57 -30.99
CA HIS A 173 10.72 2.67 -31.36
C HIS A 173 11.03 1.17 -31.23
N LYS A 174 12.32 0.78 -31.18
CA LYS A 174 12.74 -0.61 -30.85
C LYS A 174 12.89 -0.86 -29.33
N HIS A 175 12.52 0.11 -28.48
CA HIS A 175 12.92 0.14 -27.07
C HIS A 175 12.06 -0.67 -26.10
N TYR A 176 10.77 -0.90 -26.35
CA TYR A 176 9.89 -1.39 -25.28
C TYR A 176 10.25 -2.81 -24.83
N ASN A 177 10.19 -3.79 -25.74
CA ASN A 177 10.54 -5.17 -25.41
C ASN A 177 11.96 -5.26 -24.85
N LYS A 178 12.88 -4.41 -25.35
CA LYS A 178 14.26 -4.34 -24.89
C LYS A 178 14.37 -3.83 -23.45
N ILE A 179 13.62 -2.78 -23.08
CA ILE A 179 13.61 -2.24 -21.71
C ILE A 179 12.96 -3.22 -20.75
N GLU A 180 11.84 -3.84 -21.14
CA GLU A 180 11.21 -4.90 -20.36
C GLU A 180 12.19 -6.05 -20.13
N GLU A 181 12.82 -6.59 -21.19
CA GLU A 181 13.80 -7.68 -21.09
C GLU A 181 14.98 -7.32 -20.18
N ILE A 182 15.58 -6.13 -20.37
CA ILE A 182 16.69 -5.63 -19.55
C ILE A 182 16.28 -5.53 -18.08
N THR A 183 15.07 -5.01 -17.83
CA THR A 183 14.55 -4.82 -16.47
C THR A 183 14.32 -6.16 -15.79
N LEU A 184 13.64 -7.08 -16.46
CA LEU A 184 13.35 -8.41 -15.94
C LEU A 184 14.63 -9.18 -15.67
N LYS A 185 15.60 -9.14 -16.60
CA LYS A 185 16.92 -9.76 -16.42
C LYS A 185 17.62 -9.16 -15.21
N LYS A 186 17.70 -7.83 -15.12
CA LYS A 186 18.43 -7.17 -14.03
C LYS A 186 17.76 -7.36 -12.66
N ALA A 187 16.44 -7.35 -12.62
CA ALA A 187 15.66 -7.64 -11.42
C ALA A 187 15.96 -9.05 -10.91
N LYS A 188 15.86 -10.06 -11.80
CA LYS A 188 16.16 -11.47 -11.47
C LYS A 188 17.60 -11.62 -10.97
N GLU A 189 18.58 -11.07 -11.69
CA GLU A 189 19.99 -11.11 -11.27
C GLU A 189 20.21 -10.48 -9.89
N THR A 190 19.58 -9.32 -9.63
CA THR A 190 19.79 -8.57 -8.38
C THR A 190 19.09 -9.24 -7.19
N ILE A 191 17.87 -9.76 -7.38
CA ILE A 191 17.12 -10.45 -6.31
C ILE A 191 17.78 -11.79 -5.96
N LEU A 192 18.21 -12.55 -6.96
CA LEU A 192 18.80 -13.88 -6.77
C LEU A 192 20.29 -13.83 -6.38
N LYS A 193 20.88 -12.62 -6.27
CA LYS A 193 22.27 -12.46 -5.84
C LYS A 193 22.43 -12.93 -4.39
N GLU A 194 23.32 -13.89 -4.17
CA GLU A 194 23.52 -14.52 -2.86
C GLU A 194 23.83 -13.51 -1.74
N ASP A 195 24.69 -12.52 -2.00
CA ASP A 195 25.00 -11.45 -1.04
C ASP A 195 23.74 -10.73 -0.54
N ASN A 196 22.79 -10.44 -1.44
CA ASN A 196 21.55 -9.77 -1.10
C ASN A 196 20.63 -10.69 -0.27
N ARG A 197 20.60 -11.99 -0.59
CA ARG A 197 19.81 -12.98 0.17
C ARG A 197 20.33 -13.11 1.59
N MET A 198 21.65 -13.26 1.74
CA MET A 198 22.29 -13.37 3.04
C MET A 198 22.13 -12.09 3.87
N GLU A 199 22.28 -10.91 3.26
CA GLU A 199 22.04 -9.63 3.93
C GLU A 199 20.59 -9.53 4.44
N LEU A 200 19.60 -9.94 3.64
CA LEU A 200 18.21 -9.94 4.10
C LEU A 200 17.99 -10.91 5.26
N ILE A 201 18.55 -12.12 5.22
CA ILE A 201 18.46 -13.10 6.31
C ILE A 201 18.99 -12.49 7.61
N ASP A 202 20.19 -11.90 7.56
CA ASP A 202 20.85 -11.29 8.72
C ASP A 202 20.01 -10.14 9.28
N LEU A 203 19.49 -9.25 8.42
CA LEU A 203 18.64 -8.13 8.83
C LEU A 203 17.35 -8.61 9.51
N ILE A 204 16.70 -9.64 8.97
CA ILE A 204 15.49 -10.22 9.58
C ILE A 204 15.82 -10.84 10.94
N PHE A 205 16.90 -11.62 11.02
CA PHE A 205 17.31 -12.29 12.25
C PHE A 205 17.63 -11.30 13.37
N ILE A 206 18.40 -10.25 13.06
CA ILE A 206 18.67 -9.13 13.98
C ILE A 206 17.34 -8.50 14.43
N LYS A 207 16.42 -8.24 13.50
CA LYS A 207 15.15 -7.59 13.82
C LYS A 207 14.27 -8.44 14.74
N ILE A 208 14.25 -9.75 14.52
CA ILE A 208 13.55 -10.71 15.36
C ILE A 208 14.11 -10.68 16.79
N ILE A 209 15.43 -10.76 16.95
CA ILE A 209 16.09 -10.72 18.27
C ILE A 209 15.78 -9.41 19.00
N GLU A 210 15.83 -8.27 18.30
CA GLU A 210 15.48 -6.97 18.88
C GLU A 210 14.05 -6.94 19.43
N LEU A 211 13.10 -7.46 18.65
CA LEU A 211 11.68 -7.46 19.02
C LEU A 211 11.40 -8.43 20.17
N HIS A 212 12.05 -9.59 20.17
CA HIS A 212 11.95 -10.56 21.27
C HIS A 212 12.43 -9.95 22.60
N LYS A 213 13.51 -9.15 22.58
CA LYS A 213 14.03 -8.46 23.76
C LYS A 213 13.16 -7.28 24.22
N LYS A 214 12.54 -6.54 23.29
CA LYS A 214 11.84 -5.28 23.59
C LYS A 214 10.36 -5.44 23.96
N ASN A 215 9.70 -6.51 23.53
CA ASN A 215 8.25 -6.68 23.72
C ASN A 215 7.93 -7.78 24.75
N PRO A 216 7.86 -7.48 26.06
CA PRO A 216 7.04 -8.28 26.95
C PRO A 216 5.59 -8.10 26.48
N LEU A 217 4.96 -9.19 26.03
CA LEU A 217 3.55 -9.24 25.65
C LEU A 217 2.69 -8.43 26.62
N ARG A 218 2.19 -7.25 26.20
CA ARG A 218 1.32 -6.40 27.03
C ARG A 218 -0.15 -6.76 26.83
N ILE A 219 -0.45 -8.05 26.78
CA ILE A 219 -1.83 -8.54 26.76
C ILE A 219 -2.40 -8.29 28.15
N GLY A 220 -3.51 -7.55 28.21
CA GLY A 220 -3.89 -6.68 29.31
C GLY A 220 -4.25 -7.32 30.66
N ARG A 221 -3.80 -8.53 30.99
CA ARG A 221 -4.11 -9.16 32.29
C ARG A 221 -2.91 -9.94 32.83
N LYS A 222 -2.22 -9.39 33.83
CA LYS A 222 -1.30 -10.11 34.73
C LYS A 222 -2.02 -11.14 35.62
N ARG A 223 -3.11 -11.74 35.15
CA ARG A 223 -3.94 -12.69 35.89
C ARG A 223 -3.81 -14.06 35.24
N PHE A 224 -3.61 -15.08 36.06
CA PHE A 224 -3.77 -16.46 35.62
C PHE A 224 -5.17 -16.64 35.01
N PRO A 225 -5.34 -17.34 33.87
CA PRO A 225 -4.34 -18.11 33.10
C PRO A 225 -3.64 -17.33 31.96
N PHE A 226 -3.91 -16.03 31.78
CA PHE A 226 -3.41 -15.24 30.64
C PHE A 226 -1.88 -15.16 30.58
N ASN A 227 -1.19 -15.24 31.71
CA ASN A 227 0.28 -15.30 31.74
C ASN A 227 0.80 -16.56 31.02
N ILE A 228 0.18 -17.73 31.27
CA ILE A 228 0.55 -18.99 30.62
C ILE A 228 0.28 -18.94 29.12
N PHE A 229 -0.85 -18.37 28.71
CA PHE A 229 -1.16 -18.19 27.29
C PHE A 229 -0.18 -17.23 26.60
N SER A 230 0.25 -16.18 27.30
CA SER A 230 1.27 -15.25 26.82
C SER A 230 2.61 -15.96 26.63
N ASP A 231 3.07 -16.71 27.63
CA ASP A 231 4.30 -17.50 27.52
C ASP A 231 4.21 -18.53 26.39
N LEU A 232 3.07 -19.23 26.25
CA LEU A 232 2.83 -20.16 25.15
C LEU A 232 2.91 -19.47 23.78
N TYR A 233 2.35 -18.26 23.65
CA TYR A 233 2.42 -17.51 22.41
C TYR A 233 3.83 -17.03 22.09
N ARG A 234 4.60 -16.59 23.10
CA ARG A 234 6.01 -16.22 22.94
C ARG A 234 6.83 -17.40 22.43
N CYS A 235 6.69 -18.57 23.06
CA CYS A 235 7.37 -19.79 22.61
C CYS A 235 6.94 -20.16 21.18
N HIS A 236 5.65 -20.05 20.86
CA HIS A 236 5.16 -20.29 19.50
C HIS A 236 5.80 -19.35 18.47
N LEU A 237 5.97 -18.06 18.79
CA LEU A 237 6.65 -17.12 17.89
C LEU A 237 8.12 -17.49 17.71
N GLU A 238 8.81 -17.86 18.79
CA GLU A 238 10.22 -18.26 18.76
C GLU A 238 10.45 -19.50 17.90
N GLU A 239 9.60 -20.52 18.04
CA GLU A 239 9.59 -21.70 17.17
C GLU A 239 9.28 -21.38 15.70
N SER A 240 8.69 -20.21 15.42
CA SER A 240 8.29 -19.80 14.08
C SER A 240 9.31 -18.88 13.39
N TYR A 241 10.43 -18.52 14.03
CA TYR A 241 11.39 -17.57 13.46
C TYR A 241 12.06 -18.08 12.19
N ASP A 242 12.51 -19.34 12.18
CA ASP A 242 13.09 -19.96 10.99
C ASP A 242 12.08 -20.00 9.84
N LEU A 243 10.81 -20.28 10.17
CA LEU A 243 9.73 -20.25 9.18
C LEU A 243 9.52 -18.84 8.61
N ILE A 244 9.57 -17.79 9.44
CA ILE A 244 9.41 -16.41 8.99
C ILE A 244 10.57 -16.01 8.06
N VAL A 245 11.81 -16.34 8.43
CA VAL A 245 13.00 -16.10 7.59
C VAL A 245 12.87 -16.83 6.26
N SER A 246 12.61 -18.14 6.29
CA SER A 246 12.42 -18.97 5.10
C SER A 246 11.32 -18.43 4.19
N LYS A 247 10.17 -18.05 4.76
CA LYS A 247 9.05 -17.48 3.99
C LYS A 247 9.37 -16.09 3.43
N SER A 248 10.20 -15.30 4.09
CA SER A 248 10.63 -13.99 3.56
C SER A 248 11.52 -14.16 2.32
N ILE A 249 12.39 -15.16 2.31
CA ILE A 249 13.17 -15.52 1.12
C ILE A 249 12.28 -16.05 -0.01
N GLU A 250 11.30 -16.90 0.32
CA GLU A 250 10.31 -17.35 -0.67
C GLU A 250 9.51 -16.16 -1.26
N ILE A 251 9.23 -15.11 -0.49
CA ILE A 251 8.59 -13.90 -1.01
C ILE A 251 9.50 -13.19 -2.02
N LEU A 252 10.81 -13.06 -1.75
CA LEU A 252 11.75 -12.49 -2.74
C LEU A 252 11.78 -13.33 -4.03
N ASP A 253 11.84 -14.65 -3.90
CA ASP A 253 11.87 -15.55 -5.06
C ASP A 253 10.59 -15.43 -5.89
N ASN A 254 9.43 -15.32 -5.23
CA ASN A 254 8.16 -15.06 -5.89
C ASN A 254 8.13 -13.70 -6.61
N ILE A 255 8.75 -12.66 -6.06
CA ILE A 255 8.85 -11.35 -6.72
C ILE A 255 9.74 -11.45 -7.96
N ALA A 256 10.86 -12.17 -7.90
CA ALA A 256 11.76 -12.36 -9.05
C ALA A 256 11.10 -13.15 -10.20
N GLN A 257 10.14 -14.02 -9.90
CA GLN A 257 9.40 -14.81 -10.89
C GLN A 257 8.19 -14.07 -11.46
N ASP A 258 7.76 -12.98 -10.81
CA ASP A 258 6.59 -12.20 -11.19
C ASP A 258 7.04 -10.99 -12.02
N ASP A 259 6.92 -11.11 -13.33
CA ASP A 259 7.37 -10.09 -14.27
C ASP A 259 6.66 -8.74 -14.03
N GLU A 260 5.40 -8.77 -13.60
CA GLU A 260 4.61 -7.58 -13.30
C GLU A 260 5.17 -6.84 -12.07
N CYS A 261 5.57 -7.60 -11.03
CA CYS A 261 6.29 -7.06 -9.88
C CYS A 261 7.64 -6.45 -10.31
N CYS A 262 8.42 -7.16 -11.12
CA CYS A 262 9.73 -6.68 -11.58
C CYS A 262 9.61 -5.40 -12.42
N ILE A 263 8.62 -5.31 -13.30
CA ILE A 263 8.38 -4.11 -14.10
C ILE A 263 7.92 -2.94 -13.24
N SER A 264 7.17 -3.20 -12.16
CA SER A 264 6.78 -2.15 -11.22
C SER A 264 7.95 -1.44 -10.52
N PHE A 265 9.16 -2.00 -10.58
CA PHE A 265 10.35 -1.29 -10.10
C PHE A 265 10.66 -0.01 -10.88
N LEU A 266 10.33 0.08 -12.18
CA LEU A 266 10.71 1.22 -13.01
C LEU A 266 9.75 2.40 -12.98
N PHE A 267 8.52 2.19 -12.53
CA PHE A 267 7.44 3.16 -12.69
C PHE A 267 6.94 3.65 -11.34
N ASP A 268 6.37 4.84 -11.35
CA ASP A 268 5.69 5.45 -10.21
C ASP A 268 4.44 6.19 -10.71
N MET A 269 3.56 6.54 -9.79
CA MET A 269 2.32 7.22 -10.06
C MET A 269 2.46 8.73 -9.87
N PHE A 270 2.00 9.48 -10.87
CA PHE A 270 1.92 10.93 -10.86
C PHE A 270 0.54 11.37 -11.36
N PHE A 271 -0.26 12.00 -10.49
CA PHE A 271 -1.66 12.36 -10.77
C PHE A 271 -2.52 11.23 -11.35
N GLY A 272 -2.36 10.00 -10.84
CA GLY A 272 -3.11 8.83 -11.32
C GLY A 272 -2.59 8.25 -12.64
N LYS A 273 -1.46 8.76 -13.15
CA LYS A 273 -0.79 8.26 -14.35
C LYS A 273 0.49 7.55 -13.98
N ILE A 274 0.80 6.46 -14.67
CA ILE A 274 2.00 5.66 -14.42
C ILE A 274 3.08 6.12 -15.39
N ILE A 275 4.18 6.63 -14.84
CA ILE A 275 5.30 7.22 -15.58
C ILE A 275 6.60 6.61 -15.05
N ILE A 276 7.62 6.47 -15.90
CA ILE A 276 8.96 6.08 -15.45
C ILE A 276 9.45 6.98 -14.29
N TYR A 277 9.99 6.35 -13.25
CA TYR A 277 10.27 6.95 -11.94
C TYR A 277 11.07 8.26 -12.02
N ASN A 278 12.14 8.32 -12.80
CA ASN A 278 12.98 9.51 -12.92
C ASN A 278 12.22 10.75 -13.44
N ARG A 279 11.21 10.56 -14.28
CA ARG A 279 10.36 11.64 -14.77
C ARG A 279 9.39 12.08 -13.68
N VAL A 280 8.87 11.14 -12.88
CA VAL A 280 8.04 11.49 -11.71
C VAL A 280 8.83 12.36 -10.73
N GLU A 281 10.06 11.99 -10.39
CA GLU A 281 10.92 12.80 -9.51
C GLU A 281 11.21 14.19 -10.09
N LYS A 282 11.54 14.27 -11.38
CA LYS A 282 11.70 15.56 -12.07
C LYS A 282 10.43 16.40 -11.99
N LEU A 283 9.26 15.83 -12.27
CA LEU A 283 7.98 16.52 -12.20
C LEU A 283 7.64 16.99 -10.77
N ARG A 284 7.88 16.17 -9.74
CA ARG A 284 7.70 16.54 -8.33
C ARG A 284 8.59 17.75 -7.98
N SER A 285 9.86 17.71 -8.37
CA SER A 285 10.80 18.82 -8.14
C SER A 285 10.38 20.11 -8.84
N LEU A 286 9.84 20.01 -10.08
CA LEU A 286 9.35 21.16 -10.83
C LEU A 286 8.17 21.84 -10.13
N ILE A 287 7.24 21.07 -9.56
CA ILE A 287 6.11 21.64 -8.81
C ILE A 287 6.60 22.33 -7.53
N GLN A 288 7.44 21.65 -6.73
CA GLN A 288 7.95 22.18 -5.47
C GLN A 288 8.75 23.49 -5.65
N ASN A 289 9.61 23.53 -6.67
CA ASN A 289 10.45 24.72 -6.94
C ASN A 289 9.64 25.95 -7.38
N ASN A 290 8.45 25.78 -7.96
CA ASN A 290 7.59 26.91 -8.31
C ASN A 290 6.85 27.50 -7.09
N ILE A 291 6.67 26.73 -6.01
CA ILE A 291 6.00 27.18 -4.78
C ILE A 291 6.92 28.10 -3.95
N CYS A 292 8.24 27.87 -3.97
CA CYS A 292 9.20 28.68 -3.20
C CYS A 292 9.27 30.16 -3.64
N GLY A 293 8.83 30.50 -4.86
CA GLY A 293 8.82 31.88 -5.37
C GLY A 293 7.69 32.77 -4.81
N ILE A 294 6.78 32.23 -3.99
CA ILE A 294 5.61 32.97 -3.49
C ILE A 294 5.99 33.97 -2.37
N TYR A 295 7.00 33.65 -1.54
CA TYR A 295 7.37 34.48 -0.38
C TYR A 295 7.95 35.85 -0.77
N SER A 296 8.46 36.03 -1.99
CA SER A 296 9.03 37.31 -2.44
C SER A 296 8.00 38.36 -2.88
N ILE A 297 6.73 38.00 -3.04
CA ILE A 297 5.70 38.92 -3.57
C ILE A 297 5.11 39.80 -2.45
N TYR A 298 5.27 39.39 -1.19
CA TYR A 298 4.57 40.00 -0.06
C TYR A 298 5.17 41.33 0.45
N ILE A 299 6.22 41.86 -0.20
CA ILE A 299 6.96 43.06 0.27
C ILE A 299 6.65 44.33 -0.56
N GLY A 300 5.76 44.28 -1.57
CA GLY A 300 5.47 45.41 -2.47
C GLY A 300 4.10 46.08 -2.29
N ASP A 301 4.09 47.41 -2.14
CA ASP A 301 2.96 48.28 -1.80
C ASP A 301 1.92 48.47 -2.94
N GLY A 302 0.63 48.55 -2.58
CA GLY A 302 -0.45 49.25 -3.32
C GLY A 302 -1.15 48.62 -4.55
N GLY A 303 -0.60 47.60 -5.24
CA GLY A 303 -1.13 47.06 -6.52
C GLY A 303 -1.63 45.61 -6.50
N TYR A 304 -2.21 45.17 -5.39
CA TYR A 304 -2.22 43.77 -4.95
C TYR A 304 -2.90 42.75 -5.89
N HIS A 305 -4.09 43.03 -6.43
CA HIS A 305 -4.88 42.03 -7.15
C HIS A 305 -4.36 41.74 -8.58
N ASP A 306 -4.10 42.79 -9.37
CA ASP A 306 -3.66 42.63 -10.76
C ASP A 306 -2.23 42.08 -10.84
N ASN A 307 -1.36 42.42 -9.88
CA ASN A 307 -0.02 41.88 -9.80
C ASN A 307 -0.03 40.40 -9.37
N PHE A 308 -0.96 40.01 -8.50
CA PHE A 308 -1.13 38.62 -8.09
C PHE A 308 -1.65 37.74 -9.23
N GLU A 309 -2.71 38.14 -9.93
CA GLU A 309 -3.25 37.35 -11.05
C GLU A 309 -2.23 37.26 -12.21
N LYS A 310 -1.47 38.33 -12.49
CA LYS A 310 -0.34 38.27 -13.44
C LYS A 310 0.73 37.27 -13.01
N PHE A 311 1.09 37.26 -11.72
CA PHE A 311 2.05 36.29 -11.19
C PHE A 311 1.55 34.85 -11.31
N VAL A 312 0.28 34.59 -10.97
CA VAL A 312 -0.34 33.27 -11.11
C VAL A 312 -0.28 32.81 -12.57
N ILE A 313 -0.67 33.66 -13.52
CA ILE A 313 -0.63 33.34 -14.96
C ILE A 313 0.80 33.03 -15.42
N GLN A 314 1.79 33.85 -15.04
CA GLN A 314 3.19 33.64 -15.40
C GLN A 314 3.75 32.33 -14.81
N SER A 315 3.42 32.03 -13.55
CA SER A 315 3.85 30.81 -12.87
C SER A 315 3.26 29.56 -13.52
N LYS A 316 1.95 29.60 -13.85
CA LYS A 316 1.26 28.51 -14.56
C LYS A 316 1.91 28.25 -15.93
N LYS A 317 2.17 29.30 -16.71
CA LYS A 317 2.81 29.20 -18.03
C LYS A 317 4.26 28.69 -17.95
N SER A 318 5.01 29.14 -16.94
CA SER A 318 6.36 28.65 -16.68
C SER A 318 6.38 27.15 -16.35
N LEU A 319 5.48 26.71 -15.45
CA LEU A 319 5.35 25.30 -15.08
C LEU A 319 4.93 24.43 -16.28
N GLU A 320 3.95 24.88 -17.05
CA GLU A 320 3.50 24.20 -18.28
C GLU A 320 4.66 23.94 -19.24
N ASN A 321 5.45 24.97 -19.58
CA ASN A 321 6.60 24.83 -20.48
C ASN A 321 7.64 23.82 -19.94
N LYS A 322 7.95 23.88 -18.64
CA LYS A 322 8.91 22.97 -17.99
C LYS A 322 8.42 21.52 -17.98
N ILE A 323 7.11 21.29 -17.77
CA ILE A 323 6.52 19.95 -17.81
C ILE A 323 6.55 19.39 -19.23
N ILE A 324 6.14 20.18 -20.24
CA ILE A 324 6.18 19.78 -21.65
C ILE A 324 7.61 19.40 -22.05
N GLU A 325 8.59 20.19 -21.63
CA GLU A 325 10.00 19.89 -21.87
C GLU A 325 10.46 18.61 -21.17
N CYS A 326 10.07 18.41 -19.91
CA CYS A 326 10.39 17.20 -19.14
C CYS A 326 9.80 15.93 -19.77
N LEU A 327 8.61 16.05 -20.39
CA LEU A 327 7.83 14.97 -21.00
C LEU A 327 8.02 14.86 -22.53
N LYS A 328 9.04 15.49 -23.11
CA LYS A 328 9.39 15.34 -24.54
C LYS A 328 9.47 13.86 -24.98
N SER A 329 9.42 13.66 -26.30
CA SER A 329 9.07 12.46 -27.11
C SER A 329 9.60 11.07 -26.74
N ASN A 330 10.36 10.90 -25.65
CA ASN A 330 10.98 9.64 -25.25
C ASN A 330 10.59 9.23 -23.82
N THR A 331 9.59 9.89 -23.23
CA THR A 331 9.12 9.53 -21.89
C THR A 331 8.28 8.27 -21.97
N ILE A 332 8.64 7.27 -21.17
CA ILE A 332 7.96 5.98 -21.11
C ILE A 332 6.85 6.05 -20.05
N VAL A 333 5.66 5.59 -20.42
CA VAL A 333 4.44 5.60 -19.59
C VAL A 333 3.71 4.27 -19.69
N ILE A 334 2.77 4.01 -18.78
CA ILE A 334 1.82 2.89 -18.89
C ILE A 334 0.41 3.45 -19.09
N GLU A 335 -0.20 3.12 -20.22
CA GLU A 335 -1.58 3.45 -20.57
C GLU A 335 -2.31 2.16 -20.94
N GLU A 336 -3.48 1.91 -20.31
CA GLU A 336 -4.27 0.68 -20.53
C GLU A 336 -3.47 -0.63 -20.32
N ASN A 337 -2.62 -0.67 -19.28
CA ASN A 337 -1.71 -1.79 -18.97
C ASN A 337 -0.69 -2.10 -20.06
N LYS A 338 -0.42 -1.15 -20.95
CA LYS A 338 0.63 -1.26 -21.98
C LYS A 338 1.67 -0.18 -21.78
N VAL A 339 2.94 -0.58 -21.81
CA VAL A 339 4.06 0.37 -21.83
C VAL A 339 4.09 1.05 -23.20
N THR A 340 4.12 2.38 -23.21
CA THR A 340 4.10 3.18 -24.44
C THR A 340 4.88 4.48 -24.26
N ILE A 341 5.00 5.25 -25.34
CA ILE A 341 5.60 6.58 -25.33
C ILE A 341 4.53 7.60 -24.93
N CYS A 342 4.93 8.58 -24.13
CA CYS A 342 4.08 9.68 -23.70
C CYS A 342 3.51 10.41 -24.94
N ASN A 343 2.19 10.36 -25.07
CA ASN A 343 1.47 11.05 -26.13
C ASN A 343 1.03 12.45 -25.69
N LYS A 344 0.51 13.23 -26.65
CA LYS A 344 0.04 14.60 -26.41
C LYS A 344 -1.07 14.66 -25.36
N LYS A 345 -2.06 13.77 -25.44
CA LYS A 345 -3.19 13.71 -24.51
C LYS A 345 -2.73 13.46 -23.08
N PHE A 346 -1.81 12.52 -22.89
CA PHE A 346 -1.19 12.22 -21.60
C PHE A 346 -0.48 13.46 -21.03
N THR A 347 0.32 14.13 -21.86
CA THR A 347 1.03 15.36 -21.47
C THR A 347 0.06 16.46 -21.05
N GLU A 348 -0.99 16.70 -21.83
CA GLU A 348 -2.03 17.71 -21.54
C GLU A 348 -2.73 17.43 -20.20
N GLU A 349 -3.00 16.17 -19.86
CA GLU A 349 -3.61 15.79 -18.57
C GLU A 349 -2.67 16.04 -17.38
N ILE A 350 -1.37 15.74 -17.53
CA ILE A 350 -0.36 16.03 -16.50
C ILE A 350 -0.18 17.53 -16.30
N VAL A 351 -0.06 18.30 -17.40
CA VAL A 351 0.03 19.77 -17.37
C VAL A 351 -1.17 20.35 -16.64
N ARG A 352 -2.39 19.99 -17.07
CA ARG A 352 -3.64 20.48 -16.47
C ARG A 352 -3.69 20.19 -14.97
N SER A 353 -3.33 18.97 -14.56
CA SER A 353 -3.36 18.58 -13.14
C SER A 353 -2.33 19.35 -12.30
N SER A 354 -1.11 19.50 -12.82
CA SER A 354 -0.01 20.20 -12.15
C SER A 354 -0.27 21.69 -12.01
N VAL A 355 -0.75 22.32 -13.07
CA VAL A 355 -1.09 23.75 -13.12
C VAL A 355 -2.26 24.07 -12.18
N ASN A 356 -3.26 23.20 -12.10
CA ASN A 356 -4.37 23.34 -11.14
C ASN A 356 -3.91 23.17 -9.68
N LEU A 357 -2.98 22.25 -9.41
CA LEU A 357 -2.39 22.11 -8.07
C LEU A 357 -1.62 23.36 -7.68
N LEU A 358 -0.74 23.84 -8.56
CA LEU A 358 0.06 25.05 -8.32
C LEU A 358 -0.83 26.26 -8.00
N GLU A 359 -1.91 26.47 -8.75
CA GLU A 359 -2.83 27.58 -8.48
C GLU A 359 -3.50 27.46 -7.11
N LYS A 360 -3.92 26.25 -6.72
CA LYS A 360 -4.49 26.00 -5.39
C LYS A 360 -3.48 26.29 -4.29
N ASP A 361 -2.24 25.87 -4.46
CA ASP A 361 -1.17 26.05 -3.48
C ASP A 361 -0.80 27.54 -3.35
N ILE A 362 -0.65 28.27 -4.46
CA ILE A 362 -0.39 29.72 -4.46
C ILE A 362 -1.52 30.47 -3.74
N ARG A 363 -2.78 30.21 -4.10
CA ARG A 363 -3.93 30.89 -3.48
C ARG A 363 -4.04 30.54 -1.99
N SER A 364 -3.78 29.29 -1.60
CA SER A 364 -3.80 28.85 -0.20
C SER A 364 -2.69 29.52 0.62
N ALA A 365 -1.48 29.60 0.08
CA ALA A 365 -0.35 30.28 0.73
C ALA A 365 -0.66 31.76 0.98
N VAL A 366 -1.24 32.47 0.00
CA VAL A 366 -1.64 33.87 0.18
C VAL A 366 -2.70 34.03 1.26
N ILE A 367 -3.72 33.16 1.30
CA ILE A 367 -4.74 33.19 2.37
C ILE A 367 -4.08 33.01 3.74
N GLN A 368 -3.12 32.09 3.85
CA GLN A 368 -2.40 31.85 5.10
C GLN A 368 -1.61 33.09 5.54
N VAL A 369 -0.83 33.69 4.63
CA VAL A 369 -0.08 34.91 4.95
C VAL A 369 -1.00 36.07 5.35
N ILE A 370 -2.16 36.24 4.68
CA ILE A 370 -3.16 37.25 5.08
C ILE A 370 -3.69 36.99 6.48
N ARG A 371 -3.94 35.72 6.86
CA ARG A 371 -4.42 35.36 8.21
C ARG A 371 -3.35 35.64 9.26
N ASP A 372 -2.11 35.26 9.00
CA ASP A 372 -0.98 35.42 9.93
C ASP A 372 -0.65 36.92 10.16
N HIS A 373 -0.84 37.77 9.14
CA HIS A 373 -0.65 39.22 9.28
C HIS A 373 -1.84 39.96 9.88
N LYS A 374 -3.06 39.41 9.78
CA LYS A 374 -4.26 40.01 10.41
C LYS A 374 -4.40 39.67 11.90
N TYR A 375 -3.75 38.61 12.38
CA TYR A 375 -3.77 38.20 13.80
C TYR A 375 -2.37 37.82 14.28
N PRO A 376 -1.43 38.78 14.44
CA PRO A 376 -0.10 38.44 14.88
C PRO A 376 -0.05 37.98 16.34
N TRP A 377 -1.05 38.33 17.15
CA TRP A 377 -1.20 37.94 18.56
C TRP A 377 -2.68 37.94 18.95
N SER A 378 -3.26 36.76 19.16
CA SER A 378 -4.49 36.57 19.94
C SER A 378 -4.30 35.41 20.89
#